data_AF-A0A8I3A7L1-F1
#
_entry.id   AF-A0A8I3A7L1-F1
#
_cell.length_a   1.000
_cell.length_b   1.000
_cell.length_c   1.000
_cell.angle_alpha   90.00
_cell.angle_beta   90.00
_cell.angle_gamma   90.00
#
_symmetry.space_group_name_H-M   'P 1'
#
loop_
_entity.id
_entity.type
_entity.pdbx_description
1 polymer ?
#
loop_
_entity_poly.entity_id
_entity_poly.type
_entity_poly.pdbx_seq_one_letter_code
_entity_poly.pdbx_strand_id
1 'polypeptide(L)'
;MLWQVPVLLNSKLRFVVVCPFTVLLEEQYERAKRAKINAINYGLARLIPPETQILFMQVEHVSSQLFMEMLCNPETPKFTHIFVNEHHNQLDCPRDQQKAWKTLAEWASTMDMSIILLSSTVPPCLERLLMKLYGLSHTETAFIRLLMNCPEIGLHMIYLDPSASRAALAHLVYALHSRLKADKRMLVLFPLCVEAEVFAVKASCAVFHSRLPLSGNTKVYNLDLWDQGKIKLMACTSAFAMGVDRLNIRFIVIYNPTYSLTMVAQMAGHARLGRSESHMFFTTSEWAAAMPTSKEDYSLVYELGKLVHKKECKVLQMAWYMDNERMACACGDLHSQMLCDLCKPNSKIHYFAVNLL
;
A
#
# COMPACT_ATOMS: atom_id res chain seq x y z
N MET A 1 -0.95 13.77 7.38
CA MET A 1 -1.05 15.25 7.34
C MET A 1 -2.48 15.73 7.11
N LEU A 2 -3.26 15.16 6.18
CA LEU A 2 -4.56 15.71 5.78
C LEU A 2 -5.60 15.84 6.92
N TRP A 3 -5.69 14.87 7.82
CA TRP A 3 -6.55 14.98 9.00
C TRP A 3 -5.87 15.70 10.18
N GLN A 4 -4.55 15.88 10.14
CA GLN A 4 -3.77 16.37 11.29
C GLN A 4 -3.68 17.90 11.31
N VAL A 5 -3.30 18.49 10.18
CA VAL A 5 -3.07 19.94 10.07
C VAL A 5 -4.34 20.75 10.33
N PRO A 6 -5.51 20.40 9.76
CA PRO A 6 -6.71 21.20 9.98
C PRO A 6 -7.15 21.27 11.45
N VAL A 7 -7.07 20.18 12.22
CA VAL A 7 -7.43 20.17 13.65
C VAL A 7 -6.48 21.05 14.47
N LEU A 8 -5.20 21.08 14.12
CA LEU A 8 -4.21 21.91 14.79
C LEU A 8 -4.42 23.41 14.50
N LEU A 9 -4.91 23.75 13.29
CA LEU A 9 -5.21 25.13 12.91
C LEU A 9 -6.58 25.60 13.43
N ASN A 10 -7.53 24.70 13.59
CA ASN A 10 -8.87 25.01 14.08
C ASN A 10 -9.34 23.92 15.05
N SER A 11 -9.27 24.23 16.35
CA SER A 11 -9.65 23.32 17.43
C SER A 11 -11.14 22.95 17.46
N LYS A 12 -11.99 23.67 16.72
CA LYS A 12 -13.42 23.35 16.57
C LYS A 12 -13.67 22.22 15.58
N LEU A 13 -12.71 21.92 14.72
CA LEU A 13 -12.84 20.82 13.77
C LEU A 13 -12.72 19.48 14.50
N ARG A 14 -13.65 18.59 14.19
CA ARG A 14 -13.72 17.25 14.77
C ARG A 14 -13.91 16.21 13.70
N PHE A 15 -13.07 15.17 13.70
CA PHE A 15 -12.94 14.22 12.60
C PHE A 15 -13.21 12.79 13.06
N VAL A 16 -13.83 12.01 12.17
CA VAL A 16 -13.77 10.55 12.21
C VAL A 16 -12.75 10.10 11.17
N VAL A 17 -11.81 9.24 11.56
CA VAL A 17 -10.82 8.63 10.65
C VAL A 17 -11.08 7.13 10.63
N VAL A 18 -11.51 6.62 9.48
CA VAL A 18 -11.80 5.19 9.26
C VAL A 18 -10.66 4.57 8.46
N CYS A 19 -10.14 3.44 8.93
CA CYS A 19 -9.09 2.71 8.23
C CYS A 19 -9.32 1.19 8.33
N PRO A 20 -9.17 0.41 7.24
CA PRO A 20 -9.35 -1.04 7.28
C PRO A 20 -8.22 -1.79 7.99
N PHE A 21 -7.04 -1.18 8.19
CA PHE A 21 -5.86 -1.88 8.68
C PHE A 21 -5.47 -1.42 10.08
N THR A 22 -5.40 -2.37 11.02
CA THR A 22 -5.10 -2.11 12.44
C THR A 22 -3.75 -1.43 12.64
N VAL A 23 -2.68 -1.96 12.03
CA VAL A 23 -1.32 -1.42 12.17
C VAL A 23 -1.26 0.03 11.67
N LEU A 24 -1.89 0.32 10.52
CA LEU A 24 -1.94 1.67 9.96
C LEU A 24 -2.75 2.62 10.86
N LEU A 25 -3.89 2.16 11.38
CA LEU A 25 -4.72 2.94 12.29
C LEU A 25 -3.97 3.28 13.59
N GLU A 26 -3.26 2.31 14.17
CA GLU A 26 -2.43 2.49 15.37
C GLU A 26 -1.28 3.48 15.13
N GLU A 27 -0.56 3.38 14.01
CA GLU A 27 0.49 4.33 13.66
C GLU A 27 -0.07 5.77 13.49
N GLN A 28 -1.25 5.91 12.88
CA GLN A 28 -1.93 7.20 12.76
C GLN A 28 -2.38 7.77 14.10
N TYR A 29 -2.95 6.91 14.96
CA TYR A 29 -3.35 7.27 16.32
C TYR A 29 -2.16 7.74 17.17
N GLU A 30 -1.04 7.01 17.15
CA GLU A 30 0.18 7.40 17.87
C GLU A 30 0.82 8.68 17.30
N ARG A 31 0.68 8.93 15.98
CA ARG A 31 1.07 10.20 15.37
C ARG A 31 0.20 11.36 15.88
N ALA A 32 -1.11 11.17 16.04
CA ALA A 32 -2.01 12.18 16.60
C ALA A 32 -1.66 12.49 18.07
N LYS A 33 -1.41 11.46 18.89
CA LYS A 33 -0.97 11.62 20.28
C LYS A 33 0.34 12.39 20.41
N ARG A 34 1.36 12.04 19.60
CA ARG A 34 2.64 12.77 19.57
C ARG A 34 2.47 14.24 19.20
N ALA A 35 1.48 14.54 18.36
CA ALA A 35 1.12 15.91 18.00
C ALA A 35 0.23 16.62 19.03
N LYS A 36 -0.04 15.99 20.19
CA LYS A 36 -0.90 16.50 21.27
C LYS A 36 -2.33 16.82 20.80
N ILE A 37 -2.84 16.03 19.86
CA ILE A 37 -4.24 16.09 19.44
C ILE A 37 -5.08 15.20 20.36
N ASN A 38 -6.23 15.69 20.82
CA ASN A 38 -7.17 14.89 21.60
C ASN A 38 -7.81 13.82 20.72
N ALA A 39 -7.20 12.64 20.70
CA ALA A 39 -7.61 11.53 19.86
C ALA A 39 -7.99 10.31 20.69
N ILE A 40 -8.99 9.57 20.21
CA ILE A 40 -9.40 8.27 20.76
C ILE A 40 -9.31 7.22 19.66
N ASN A 41 -8.79 6.04 19.99
CA ASN A 41 -8.95 4.84 19.17
C ASN A 41 -10.15 4.05 19.70
N TYR A 42 -11.23 4.01 18.92
CA TYR A 42 -12.48 3.38 19.30
C TYR A 42 -12.31 1.88 19.62
N GLY A 43 -11.36 1.20 18.97
CA GLY A 43 -11.05 -0.21 19.24
C GLY A 43 -10.48 -0.44 20.64
N LEU A 44 -9.82 0.58 21.22
CA LEU A 44 -9.20 0.52 22.55
C LEU A 44 -10.11 1.06 23.66
N ALA A 45 -10.91 2.09 23.37
CA ALA A 45 -11.83 2.70 24.32
C ALA A 45 -13.15 3.05 23.62
N ARG A 46 -14.27 2.63 24.22
CA ARG A 46 -15.62 2.86 23.68
C ARG A 46 -16.26 4.16 24.16
N LEU A 47 -15.77 4.72 25.27
CA LEU A 47 -16.21 6.02 25.74
C LEU A 47 -15.51 7.12 24.95
N ILE A 48 -16.27 8.07 24.39
CA ILE A 48 -15.73 9.23 23.67
C ILE A 48 -15.88 10.48 24.54
N PRO A 49 -14.78 11.02 25.09
CA PRO A 49 -14.84 12.26 25.86
C PRO A 49 -15.30 13.46 25.02
N PRO A 50 -16.04 14.42 25.60
CA PRO A 50 -16.55 15.61 24.91
C PRO A 50 -15.48 16.52 24.28
N GLU A 51 -14.23 16.40 24.68
CA GLU A 51 -13.06 17.13 24.16
C GLU A 51 -12.36 16.41 23.00
N THR A 52 -12.85 15.23 22.60
CA THR A 52 -12.27 14.45 21.50
C THR A 52 -12.35 15.21 20.18
N GLN A 53 -11.18 15.43 19.57
CA GLN A 53 -11.05 16.06 18.26
C GLN A 53 -11.00 15.03 17.14
N ILE A 54 -10.38 13.87 17.37
CA ILE A 54 -10.28 12.82 16.34
C ILE A 54 -10.68 11.46 16.91
N LEU A 55 -11.64 10.82 16.26
CA LEU A 55 -12.00 9.42 16.51
C LEU A 55 -11.37 8.53 15.43
N PHE A 56 -10.42 7.70 15.82
CA PHE A 56 -9.85 6.66 14.97
C PHE A 56 -10.64 5.37 15.13
N MET A 57 -11.03 4.75 14.03
CA MET A 57 -11.74 3.48 14.06
C MET A 57 -11.40 2.57 12.88
N GLN A 58 -11.47 1.26 13.14
CA GLN A 58 -11.49 0.28 12.07
C GLN A 58 -12.87 0.25 11.40
N VAL A 59 -12.92 -0.06 10.11
CA VAL A 59 -14.18 -0.08 9.34
C VAL A 59 -15.20 -1.07 9.94
N GLU A 60 -14.73 -2.19 10.50
CA GLU A 60 -15.58 -3.23 11.10
C GLU A 60 -16.38 -2.72 12.30
N HIS A 61 -15.97 -1.63 12.93
CA HIS A 61 -16.71 -1.03 14.04
C HIS A 61 -17.89 -0.17 13.60
N VAL A 62 -17.91 0.25 12.34
CA VAL A 62 -18.94 1.13 11.77
C VAL A 62 -20.32 0.48 11.81
N SER A 63 -20.39 -0.83 11.58
CA SER A 63 -21.65 -1.58 11.56
C SER A 63 -22.16 -1.95 12.95
N SER A 64 -21.45 -1.57 14.03
CA SER A 64 -21.89 -1.91 15.38
C SER A 64 -23.03 -1.01 15.85
N GLN A 65 -24.07 -1.61 16.41
CA GLN A 65 -25.21 -0.87 16.99
C GLN A 65 -24.75 0.14 18.05
N LEU A 66 -23.80 -0.25 18.90
CA LEU A 66 -23.21 0.63 19.91
C LEU A 66 -22.60 1.90 19.31
N PHE A 67 -21.92 1.78 18.16
CA PHE A 67 -21.33 2.93 17.48
C PHE A 67 -22.41 3.88 16.95
N MET A 68 -23.47 3.33 16.36
CA MET A 68 -24.60 4.14 15.86
C MET A 68 -25.35 4.85 16.99
N GLU A 69 -25.62 4.15 18.10
CA GLU A 69 -26.24 4.74 19.29
C GLU A 69 -25.38 5.86 19.89
N MET A 70 -24.07 5.65 19.94
CA MET A 70 -23.11 6.65 20.39
C MET A 70 -23.11 7.89 19.49
N LEU A 71 -23.16 7.75 18.15
CA LEU A 71 -23.26 8.91 17.25
C LEU A 71 -24.56 9.71 17.45
N CYS A 72 -25.63 9.05 17.89
CA CYS A 72 -26.90 9.70 18.20
C CYS A 72 -26.97 10.31 19.60
N ASN A 73 -26.00 10.01 20.49
CA ASN A 73 -25.97 10.53 21.85
C ASN A 73 -25.61 12.04 21.84
N PRO A 74 -26.44 12.93 22.44
CA PRO A 74 -26.16 14.36 22.52
C PRO A 74 -24.86 14.73 23.24
N GLU A 75 -24.35 13.87 24.13
CA GLU A 75 -23.07 14.06 24.83
C GLU A 75 -21.86 13.74 23.96
N THR A 76 -22.06 12.97 22.88
CA THR A 76 -21.01 12.66 21.92
C THR A 76 -20.67 13.92 21.12
N PRO A 77 -19.38 14.20 20.88
CA PRO A 77 -18.98 15.29 20.00
C PRO A 77 -19.67 15.26 18.64
N LYS A 78 -20.19 16.41 18.17
CA LYS A 78 -20.58 16.54 16.76
C LYS A 78 -19.33 16.53 15.89
N PHE A 79 -19.12 15.43 15.17
CA PHE A 79 -18.08 15.34 14.14
C PHE A 79 -18.51 16.12 12.90
N THR A 80 -17.52 16.72 12.23
CA THR A 80 -17.72 17.65 11.11
C THR A 80 -17.23 17.08 9.78
N HIS A 81 -16.26 16.16 9.83
CA HIS A 81 -15.66 15.56 8.65
C HIS A 81 -15.38 14.08 8.91
N ILE A 82 -15.41 13.28 7.86
CA ILE A 82 -14.96 11.90 7.86
C ILE A 82 -13.85 11.68 6.83
N PHE A 83 -12.74 11.12 7.29
CA PHE A 83 -11.64 10.68 6.45
C PHE A 83 -11.72 9.17 6.29
N VAL A 84 -11.93 8.71 5.07
CA VAL A 84 -11.95 7.30 4.72
C VAL A 84 -10.62 6.92 4.08
N ASN A 85 -9.76 6.28 4.86
CA ASN A 85 -8.44 5.88 4.41
C ASN A 85 -8.46 4.50 3.74
N GLU A 86 -7.61 4.29 2.74
CA GLU A 86 -7.55 3.07 1.93
C GLU A 86 -8.91 2.73 1.30
N HIS A 87 -9.62 3.76 0.84
CA HIS A 87 -10.99 3.67 0.34
C HIS A 87 -11.18 2.58 -0.73
N HIS A 88 -10.18 2.35 -1.58
CA HIS A 88 -10.23 1.34 -2.63
C HIS A 88 -10.40 -0.10 -2.11
N ASN A 89 -10.04 -0.36 -0.85
CA ASN A 89 -10.15 -1.68 -0.24
C ASN A 89 -11.55 -2.27 -0.35
N GLN A 90 -12.61 -1.44 -0.35
CA GLN A 90 -13.99 -1.92 -0.46
C GLN A 90 -14.30 -2.71 -1.74
N LEU A 91 -13.47 -2.58 -2.80
CA LEU A 91 -13.64 -3.30 -4.06
C LEU A 91 -13.10 -4.74 -4.01
N ASP A 92 -12.15 -5.03 -3.11
CA ASP A 92 -11.40 -6.29 -3.08
C ASP A 92 -11.12 -6.74 -1.64
N CYS A 93 -12.13 -6.61 -0.78
CA CYS A 93 -12.08 -6.99 0.63
C CYS A 93 -12.95 -8.22 0.94
N PRO A 94 -12.72 -8.90 2.08
CA PRO A 94 -13.60 -9.96 2.54
C PRO A 94 -15.05 -9.48 2.70
N ARG A 95 -16.03 -10.37 2.48
CA ARG A 95 -17.47 -10.05 2.50
C ARG A 95 -17.94 -9.29 3.73
N ASP A 96 -17.44 -9.60 4.91
CA ASP A 96 -17.87 -8.92 6.14
C ASP A 96 -17.33 -7.49 6.22
N GLN A 97 -16.12 -7.26 5.72
CA GLN A 97 -15.56 -5.91 5.57
C GLN A 97 -16.32 -5.12 4.49
N GLN A 98 -16.73 -5.76 3.40
CA GLN A 98 -17.55 -5.15 2.35
C GLN A 98 -18.90 -4.64 2.88
N LYS A 99 -19.56 -5.41 3.77
CA LYS A 99 -20.79 -4.96 4.45
C LYS A 99 -20.52 -3.72 5.30
N ALA A 100 -19.42 -3.70 6.05
CA ALA A 100 -19.06 -2.57 6.89
C ALA A 100 -18.78 -1.30 6.05
N TRP A 101 -18.12 -1.43 4.90
CA TRP A 101 -17.95 -0.35 3.93
C TRP A 101 -19.27 0.18 3.38
N LYS A 102 -20.22 -0.71 3.07
CA LYS A 102 -21.55 -0.32 2.60
C LYS A 102 -22.30 0.47 3.68
N THR A 103 -22.31 -0.02 4.91
CA THR A 103 -22.89 0.70 6.04
C THR A 103 -22.23 2.07 6.21
N LEU A 104 -20.89 2.14 6.10
CA LEU A 104 -20.14 3.39 6.15
C LEU A 104 -20.65 4.42 5.15
N ALA A 105 -20.77 4.01 3.89
CA ALA A 105 -21.22 4.89 2.83
C ALA A 105 -22.66 5.38 3.07
N GLU A 106 -23.55 4.48 3.50
CA GLU A 106 -24.95 4.81 3.80
C GLU A 106 -25.07 5.88 4.88
N TRP A 107 -24.44 5.71 6.05
CA TRP A 107 -24.58 6.71 7.11
C TRP A 107 -23.75 7.98 6.83
N ALA A 108 -22.58 7.87 6.19
CA ALA A 108 -21.80 9.05 5.85
C ALA A 108 -22.58 9.96 4.89
N SER A 109 -23.38 9.38 3.99
CA SER A 109 -24.22 10.12 3.04
C SER A 109 -25.44 10.81 3.67
N THR A 110 -25.87 10.39 4.87
CA THR A 110 -27.04 10.97 5.56
C THR A 110 -26.66 11.99 6.63
N MET A 111 -25.39 12.04 7.03
CA MET A 111 -24.91 12.97 8.05
C MET A 111 -24.48 14.31 7.44
N ASP A 112 -24.69 15.37 8.22
CA ASP A 112 -24.21 16.73 7.94
C ASP A 112 -22.68 16.82 8.20
N MET A 113 -21.90 16.10 7.39
CA MET A 113 -20.45 16.02 7.46
C MET A 113 -19.82 16.04 6.07
N SER A 114 -18.62 16.62 5.98
CA SER A 114 -17.82 16.53 4.75
C SER A 114 -17.11 15.18 4.66
N ILE A 115 -17.22 14.52 3.49
CA ILE A 115 -16.59 13.22 3.23
C ILE A 115 -15.29 13.41 2.46
N ILE A 116 -14.19 12.86 2.97
CA ILE A 116 -12.88 12.86 2.33
C ILE A 116 -12.44 11.42 2.10
N LEU A 117 -12.41 11.02 0.84
CA LEU A 117 -11.97 9.68 0.41
C LEU A 117 -10.49 9.73 0.07
N LEU A 118 -9.69 8.90 0.74
CA LEU A 118 -8.23 8.85 0.55
C LEU A 118 -7.81 7.51 -0.03
N SER A 119 -7.00 7.57 -1.09
CA SER A 119 -6.37 6.39 -1.67
C SER A 119 -5.13 6.77 -2.46
N SER A 120 -4.09 5.94 -2.37
CA SER A 120 -2.83 6.10 -3.11
C SER A 120 -2.82 5.37 -4.45
N THR A 121 -3.73 4.40 -4.63
CA THR A 121 -3.60 3.35 -5.67
C THR A 121 -4.88 3.17 -6.50
N VAL A 122 -5.76 4.17 -6.52
CA VAL A 122 -6.96 4.13 -7.38
C VAL A 122 -6.58 4.57 -8.79
N PRO A 123 -6.73 3.70 -9.81
CA PRO A 123 -6.61 4.11 -11.20
C PRO A 123 -7.83 4.97 -11.62
N PRO A 124 -7.68 5.86 -12.61
CA PRO A 124 -8.76 6.75 -13.05
C PRO A 124 -10.04 6.03 -13.49
N CYS A 125 -9.92 4.83 -14.06
CA CYS A 125 -11.06 4.02 -14.48
C CYS A 125 -11.98 3.59 -13.32
N LEU A 126 -11.51 3.61 -12.06
CA LEU A 126 -12.29 3.19 -10.89
C LEU A 126 -12.85 4.36 -10.06
N GLU A 127 -12.45 5.60 -10.36
CA GLU A 127 -12.86 6.79 -9.59
C GLU A 127 -14.38 6.93 -9.53
N ARG A 128 -15.05 6.87 -10.70
CA ARG A 128 -16.50 7.02 -10.80
C ARG A 128 -17.26 5.92 -10.06
N LEU A 129 -16.74 4.69 -10.10
CA LEU A 129 -17.33 3.56 -9.37
C LEU A 129 -17.26 3.84 -7.86
N LEU A 130 -16.08 4.19 -7.37
CA LEU A 130 -15.83 4.47 -5.96
C LEU A 130 -16.66 5.64 -5.42
N MET A 131 -16.78 6.73 -6.19
CA MET A 131 -17.62 7.87 -5.81
C MET A 131 -19.11 7.51 -5.73
N LYS A 132 -19.60 6.73 -6.70
CA LYS A 132 -21.00 6.30 -6.73
C LYS A 132 -21.40 5.52 -5.49
N LEU A 133 -20.48 4.77 -4.88
CA LEU A 133 -20.74 4.01 -3.66
C LEU A 133 -21.13 4.93 -2.48
N TYR A 134 -20.64 6.17 -2.46
CA TYR A 134 -20.95 7.18 -1.43
C TYR A 134 -22.03 8.17 -1.87
N GLY A 135 -22.67 7.95 -3.03
CA GLY A 135 -23.65 8.89 -3.60
C GLY A 135 -23.04 10.23 -4.04
N LEU A 136 -21.72 10.31 -4.21
CA LEU A 136 -21.03 11.56 -4.55
C LEU A 136 -21.12 11.87 -6.04
N SER A 137 -21.49 13.10 -6.38
CA SER A 137 -21.50 13.62 -7.76
C SER A 137 -20.14 14.20 -8.16
N HIS A 138 -19.73 14.01 -9.42
CA HIS A 138 -18.54 14.65 -9.99
C HIS A 138 -18.60 16.18 -10.03
N THR A 139 -19.79 16.78 -10.04
CA THR A 139 -19.95 18.24 -10.07
C THR A 139 -19.77 18.89 -8.70
N GLU A 140 -19.94 18.11 -7.63
CA GLU A 140 -19.93 18.58 -6.24
C GLU A 140 -18.71 18.06 -5.47
N THR A 141 -17.92 17.17 -6.08
CA THR A 141 -16.76 16.55 -5.45
C THR A 141 -15.48 17.11 -6.05
N ALA A 142 -14.64 17.71 -5.21
CA ALA A 142 -13.29 18.07 -5.60
C ALA A 142 -12.42 16.81 -5.75
N PHE A 143 -11.80 16.64 -6.92
CA PHE A 143 -10.89 15.53 -7.18
C PHE A 143 -9.44 16.02 -7.26
N ILE A 144 -8.60 15.51 -6.36
CA ILE A 144 -7.18 15.88 -6.28
C ILE A 144 -6.34 14.62 -6.52
N ARG A 145 -5.64 14.60 -7.66
CA ARG A 145 -4.72 13.52 -8.04
C ARG A 145 -3.32 14.06 -8.20
N LEU A 146 -2.37 13.39 -7.57
CA LEU A 146 -0.95 13.56 -7.85
C LEU A 146 -0.50 12.45 -8.80
N LEU A 147 0.52 12.75 -9.60
CA LEU A 147 1.16 11.78 -10.47
C LEU A 147 1.80 10.66 -9.65
N MET A 148 1.62 9.43 -10.11
CA MET A 148 2.22 8.23 -9.53
C MET A 148 3.71 8.13 -9.84
N ASN A 149 4.26 9.04 -10.65
CA ASN A 149 5.65 8.95 -11.05
C ASN A 149 6.62 8.91 -9.86
N CYS A 150 7.51 7.93 -9.90
CA CYS A 150 8.54 7.68 -8.90
C CYS A 150 9.90 7.68 -9.62
N PRO A 151 10.44 8.87 -9.94
CA PRO A 151 11.65 8.99 -10.75
C PRO A 151 12.87 8.30 -10.15
N GLU A 152 12.88 8.11 -8.83
CA GLU A 152 13.96 7.46 -8.09
C GLU A 152 13.94 5.92 -8.19
N ILE A 153 13.01 5.31 -8.94
CA ILE A 153 12.81 3.86 -8.97
C ILE A 153 13.07 3.28 -10.36
N GLY A 154 14.07 2.40 -10.44
CA GLY A 154 14.29 1.57 -11.63
C GLY A 154 13.43 0.30 -11.59
N LEU A 155 12.74 0.02 -12.69
CA LEU A 155 11.92 -1.19 -12.88
C LEU A 155 12.67 -2.20 -13.75
N HIS A 156 12.79 -3.46 -13.27
CA HIS A 156 13.60 -4.49 -13.91
C HIS A 156 12.88 -5.83 -13.97
N MET A 157 12.90 -6.49 -15.12
CA MET A 157 12.41 -7.85 -15.31
C MET A 157 13.57 -8.84 -15.39
N ILE A 158 13.57 -9.83 -14.51
CA ILE A 158 14.54 -10.93 -14.48
C ILE A 158 13.82 -12.26 -14.69
N TYR A 159 14.17 -12.98 -15.76
CA TYR A 159 13.65 -14.33 -16.00
C TYR A 159 14.54 -15.34 -15.28
N LEU A 160 13.90 -16.24 -14.52
CA LEU A 160 14.57 -17.30 -13.77
C LEU A 160 14.44 -18.61 -14.55
N ASP A 161 15.46 -19.47 -14.49
CA ASP A 161 15.35 -20.82 -15.03
C ASP A 161 14.22 -21.59 -14.30
N PRO A 162 13.19 -22.13 -15.01
CA PRO A 162 12.12 -22.92 -14.40
C PRO A 162 12.61 -24.09 -13.56
N SER A 163 13.67 -24.76 -13.98
CA SER A 163 14.22 -25.93 -13.29
C SER A 163 14.93 -25.58 -11.97
N ALA A 164 15.34 -24.31 -11.80
CA ALA A 164 16.13 -23.84 -10.67
C ALA A 164 15.61 -22.55 -10.04
N SER A 165 14.35 -22.17 -10.29
CA SER A 165 13.83 -20.82 -10.01
C SER A 165 14.02 -20.35 -8.57
N ARG A 166 13.85 -21.24 -7.58
CA ARG A 166 14.06 -20.92 -6.15
C ARG A 166 15.54 -20.70 -5.81
N ALA A 167 16.45 -21.47 -6.40
CA ALA A 167 17.89 -21.31 -6.20
C ALA A 167 18.38 -20.03 -6.87
N ALA A 168 17.95 -19.78 -8.11
CA ALA A 168 18.18 -18.55 -8.86
C ALA A 168 17.70 -17.31 -8.09
N LEU A 169 16.47 -17.33 -7.56
CA LEU A 169 15.95 -16.27 -6.70
C LEU A 169 16.85 -16.03 -5.47
N ALA A 170 17.23 -17.10 -4.76
CA ALA A 170 18.07 -16.99 -3.58
C ALA A 170 19.45 -16.40 -3.91
N HIS A 171 20.07 -16.80 -5.03
CA HIS A 171 21.32 -16.24 -5.52
C HIS A 171 21.20 -14.75 -5.84
N LEU A 172 20.16 -14.35 -6.58
CA LEU A 172 19.88 -12.95 -6.88
C LEU A 172 19.71 -12.13 -5.60
N VAL A 173 18.89 -12.61 -4.66
CA VAL A 173 18.62 -11.92 -3.40
C VAL A 173 19.90 -11.77 -2.57
N TYR A 174 20.69 -12.84 -2.43
CA TYR A 174 21.97 -12.79 -1.71
C TYR A 174 22.94 -11.78 -2.33
N ALA A 175 23.03 -11.78 -3.66
CA ALA A 175 23.92 -10.91 -4.41
C ALA A 175 23.49 -9.43 -4.39
N LEU A 176 22.19 -9.14 -4.33
CA LEU A 176 21.67 -7.80 -4.07
C LEU A 176 21.87 -7.39 -2.60
N HIS A 177 21.60 -8.29 -1.65
CA HIS A 177 21.76 -8.04 -0.22
C HIS A 177 23.20 -7.71 0.16
N SER A 178 24.20 -8.34 -0.48
CA SER A 178 25.63 -8.03 -0.25
C SER A 178 26.02 -6.61 -0.67
N ARG A 179 25.22 -5.95 -1.52
CA ARG A 179 25.40 -4.55 -1.95
C ARG A 179 24.62 -3.55 -1.08
N LEU A 180 23.84 -4.05 -0.13
CA LEU A 180 22.96 -3.22 0.69
C LEU A 180 23.74 -2.51 1.79
N LYS A 181 23.79 -1.17 1.71
CA LYS A 181 24.34 -0.31 2.77
C LYS A 181 23.62 -0.53 4.09
N ALA A 182 24.27 -0.20 5.21
CA ALA A 182 23.76 -0.45 6.56
C ALA A 182 22.42 0.25 6.85
N ASP A 183 22.23 1.46 6.31
CA ASP A 183 21.02 2.26 6.45
C ASP A 183 19.88 1.84 5.51
N LYS A 184 20.15 0.94 4.56
CA LYS A 184 19.20 0.51 3.53
C LYS A 184 18.56 -0.82 3.87
N ARG A 185 17.40 -1.05 3.28
CA ARG A 185 16.59 -2.25 3.48
C ARG A 185 16.21 -2.91 2.17
N MET A 186 15.88 -4.20 2.25
CA MET A 186 15.46 -5.02 1.14
C MET A 186 14.20 -5.82 1.48
N LEU A 187 13.31 -5.94 0.50
CA LEU A 187 12.10 -6.74 0.56
C LEU A 187 12.10 -7.81 -0.53
N VAL A 188 11.58 -8.99 -0.20
CA VAL A 188 11.29 -10.05 -1.17
C VAL A 188 9.84 -10.47 -0.99
N LEU A 189 9.01 -10.23 -2.00
CA LEU A 189 7.57 -10.44 -1.98
C LEU A 189 7.23 -11.81 -2.57
N PHE A 190 6.41 -12.56 -1.86
CA PHE A 190 5.93 -13.90 -2.23
C PHE A 190 4.41 -13.97 -2.25
N PRO A 191 3.80 -14.56 -3.27
CA PRO A 191 2.34 -14.61 -3.38
C PRO A 191 1.69 -15.38 -2.22
N LEU A 192 2.38 -16.37 -1.66
CA LEU A 192 1.88 -17.22 -0.59
C LEU A 192 2.66 -17.01 0.72
N CYS A 193 1.95 -16.99 1.85
CA CYS A 193 2.56 -16.88 3.19
C CYS A 193 3.59 -17.99 3.44
N VAL A 194 3.26 -19.22 3.06
CA VAL A 194 4.16 -20.38 3.23
C VAL A 194 5.48 -20.21 2.46
N GLU A 195 5.46 -19.57 1.29
CA GLU A 195 6.69 -19.32 0.53
C GLU A 195 7.55 -18.24 1.19
N ALA A 196 6.93 -17.17 1.70
CA ALA A 196 7.63 -16.16 2.49
C ALA A 196 8.28 -16.78 3.74
N GLU A 197 7.56 -17.65 4.47
CA GLU A 197 8.08 -18.34 5.66
C GLU A 197 9.25 -19.28 5.33
N VAL A 198 9.11 -20.13 4.30
CA VAL A 198 10.16 -21.05 3.86
C VAL A 198 11.40 -20.28 3.42
N PHE A 199 11.23 -19.18 2.69
CA PHE A 199 12.35 -18.34 2.29
C PHE A 199 12.99 -17.65 3.50
N ALA A 200 12.20 -17.11 4.43
CA ALA A 200 12.71 -16.44 5.63
C ALA A 200 13.59 -17.34 6.49
N VAL A 201 13.18 -18.60 6.69
CA VAL A 201 13.99 -19.60 7.40
C VAL A 201 15.30 -19.87 6.67
N LYS A 202 15.25 -20.14 5.36
CA LYS A 202 16.45 -20.45 4.57
C LYS A 202 17.42 -19.28 4.46
N ALA A 203 16.91 -18.07 4.30
CA ALA A 203 17.69 -16.85 4.16
C ALA A 203 18.05 -16.20 5.51
N SER A 204 17.58 -16.78 6.63
CA SER A 204 17.73 -16.21 7.98
C SER A 204 17.33 -14.73 8.04
N CYS A 205 16.16 -14.42 7.50
CA CYS A 205 15.66 -13.05 7.38
C CYS A 205 14.32 -12.84 8.08
N ALA A 206 13.88 -11.59 8.20
CA ALA A 206 12.61 -11.26 8.84
C ALA A 206 11.44 -11.70 7.95
N VAL A 207 10.27 -11.95 8.54
CA VAL A 207 9.07 -12.35 7.81
C VAL A 207 7.89 -11.43 8.12
N PHE A 208 7.07 -11.09 7.12
CA PHE A 208 5.87 -10.29 7.30
C PHE A 208 4.70 -10.74 6.43
N HIS A 209 3.66 -11.31 7.03
CA HIS A 209 2.40 -11.63 6.36
C HIS A 209 1.23 -11.65 7.34
N SER A 210 0.00 -11.72 6.81
CA SER A 210 -1.23 -11.63 7.59
C SER A 210 -1.40 -12.71 8.66
N ARG A 211 -0.85 -13.92 8.41
CA ARG A 211 -0.98 -15.11 9.28
C ARG A 211 0.04 -15.24 10.41
N LEU A 212 0.93 -14.26 10.61
CA LEU A 212 1.89 -14.33 11.73
C LEU A 212 1.16 -14.33 13.08
N PRO A 213 1.70 -15.04 14.09
CA PRO A 213 1.07 -15.14 15.40
C PRO A 213 1.02 -13.79 16.12
N LEU A 214 0.13 -13.69 17.11
CA LEU A 214 -0.02 -12.51 17.98
C LEU A 214 1.04 -12.43 19.08
N SER A 215 1.78 -13.52 19.34
CA SER A 215 2.87 -13.58 20.32
C SER A 215 4.10 -14.27 19.73
N GLY A 216 5.29 -13.96 20.28
CA GLY A 216 6.56 -14.50 19.80
C GLY A 216 6.99 -13.85 18.48
N ASN A 217 6.93 -14.60 17.38
CA ASN A 217 7.35 -14.16 16.05
C ASN A 217 6.29 -13.29 15.36
N THR A 218 5.94 -12.15 15.96
CA THR A 218 4.84 -11.29 15.52
C THR A 218 5.24 -10.39 14.35
N LYS A 219 4.23 -9.77 13.71
CA LYS A 219 4.44 -8.71 12.71
C LYS A 219 5.29 -7.56 13.28
N VAL A 220 4.96 -7.09 14.49
CA VAL A 220 5.65 -5.99 15.18
C VAL A 220 7.10 -6.38 15.47
N TYR A 221 7.33 -7.58 15.99
CA TYR A 221 8.68 -8.07 16.28
C TYR A 221 9.58 -8.09 15.04
N ASN A 222 9.08 -8.64 13.92
CA ASN A 222 9.81 -8.69 12.67
C ASN A 222 10.05 -7.30 12.06
N LEU A 223 9.04 -6.42 12.12
CA LEU A 223 9.19 -5.03 11.70
C LEU A 223 10.24 -4.31 12.52
N ASP A 224 10.24 -4.46 13.84
CA ASP A 224 11.20 -3.79 14.73
C ASP A 224 12.64 -4.23 14.46
N LEU A 225 12.88 -5.53 14.27
CA LEU A 225 14.20 -6.04 13.88
C LEU A 225 14.68 -5.45 12.55
N TRP A 226 13.76 -5.30 11.61
CA TRP A 226 14.05 -4.78 10.29
C TRP A 226 14.26 -3.26 10.31
N ASP A 227 13.41 -2.50 10.98
CA ASP A 227 13.52 -1.05 11.13
C ASP A 227 14.84 -0.67 11.81
N GLN A 228 15.22 -1.37 12.89
CA GLN A 228 16.48 -1.18 13.60
C GLN A 228 17.72 -1.62 12.80
N GLY A 229 17.53 -2.31 11.68
CA GLY A 229 18.62 -2.77 10.82
C GLY A 229 19.38 -3.99 11.36
N LYS A 230 18.86 -4.62 12.42
CA LYS A 230 19.37 -5.91 12.93
C LYS A 230 19.24 -6.99 11.86
N ILE A 231 18.17 -6.94 11.07
CA ILE A 231 17.98 -7.76 9.87
C ILE A 231 17.60 -6.84 8.71
N LYS A 232 18.38 -6.81 7.63
CA LYS A 232 18.13 -5.86 6.51
C LYS A 232 17.22 -6.41 5.42
N LEU A 233 16.97 -7.72 5.43
CA LEU A 233 16.16 -8.45 4.46
C LEU A 233 14.86 -8.90 5.12
N MET A 234 13.74 -8.74 4.41
CA MET A 234 12.45 -9.26 4.86
C MET A 234 11.74 -9.96 3.72
N ALA A 235 11.27 -11.19 3.99
CA ALA A 235 10.33 -11.90 3.15
C ALA A 235 8.91 -11.48 3.53
N CYS A 236 8.09 -11.07 2.56
CA CYS A 236 6.75 -10.60 2.86
C CYS A 236 5.72 -10.98 1.80
N THR A 237 4.45 -10.75 2.10
CA THR A 237 3.35 -10.82 1.12
C THR A 237 2.80 -9.41 0.87
N SER A 238 1.72 -9.30 0.07
CA SER A 238 1.00 -8.03 -0.16
C SER A 238 0.54 -7.34 1.13
N ALA A 239 0.44 -8.07 2.24
CA ALA A 239 0.14 -7.50 3.56
C ALA A 239 1.16 -6.41 3.98
N PHE A 240 2.40 -6.43 3.49
CA PHE A 240 3.38 -5.38 3.77
C PHE A 240 3.06 -4.08 3.03
N ALA A 241 2.57 -4.15 1.78
CA ALA A 241 2.16 -2.97 1.02
C ALA A 241 1.04 -2.23 1.75
N MET A 242 0.18 -2.99 2.42
CA MET A 242 -1.03 -2.56 3.12
C MET A 242 -0.69 -2.13 4.56
N GLY A 243 -0.27 -0.88 4.73
CA GLY A 243 -0.36 -0.21 6.02
C GLY A 243 0.91 -0.09 6.85
N VAL A 244 2.07 0.03 6.20
CA VAL A 244 3.34 0.29 6.89
C VAL A 244 4.19 1.28 6.07
N ASP A 245 4.26 2.55 6.47
CA ASP A 245 5.16 3.53 5.84
C ASP A 245 6.60 3.27 6.31
N ARG A 246 7.48 2.80 5.43
CA ARG A 246 8.91 2.61 5.77
C ARG A 246 9.84 3.28 4.77
N LEU A 247 10.87 3.91 5.31
CA LEU A 247 11.89 4.61 4.56
C LEU A 247 13.02 3.66 4.15
N ASN A 248 13.89 4.12 3.25
CA ASN A 248 15.17 3.50 2.95
C ASN A 248 15.13 2.09 2.32
N ILE A 249 14.01 1.69 1.72
CA ILE A 249 13.95 0.46 0.92
C ILE A 249 14.73 0.68 -0.38
N ARG A 250 15.86 -0.03 -0.55
CA ARG A 250 16.74 0.06 -1.73
C ARG A 250 16.38 -0.96 -2.80
N PHE A 251 16.02 -2.17 -2.39
CA PHE A 251 15.69 -3.26 -3.31
C PHE A 251 14.35 -3.88 -2.93
N ILE A 252 13.50 -4.06 -3.94
CA ILE A 252 12.25 -4.81 -3.85
C ILE A 252 12.35 -5.92 -4.89
N VAL A 253 12.25 -7.18 -4.47
CA VAL A 253 12.21 -8.33 -5.38
C VAL A 253 10.82 -8.92 -5.29
N ILE A 254 10.09 -8.97 -6.39
CA ILE A 254 8.76 -9.57 -6.46
C ILE A 254 8.88 -10.92 -7.16
N TYR A 255 8.72 -12.00 -6.40
CA TYR A 255 8.79 -13.36 -6.91
C TYR A 255 7.44 -13.81 -7.46
N ASN A 256 7.43 -14.28 -8.71
CA ASN A 256 6.26 -14.72 -9.45
C ASN A 256 5.08 -13.75 -9.26
N PRO A 257 5.14 -12.54 -9.84
CA PRO A 257 4.23 -11.45 -9.49
C PRO A 257 2.77 -11.74 -9.87
N THR A 258 2.04 -12.51 -9.07
CA THR A 258 0.59 -12.75 -9.26
C THR A 258 -0.26 -11.66 -8.60
N TYR A 259 0.35 -10.53 -8.30
CA TYR A 259 -0.27 -9.42 -7.58
C TYR A 259 -0.94 -8.42 -8.54
N SER A 260 -1.55 -7.41 -7.95
CA SER A 260 -2.18 -6.28 -8.64
C SER A 260 -1.13 -5.26 -9.11
N LEU A 261 -1.40 -4.55 -10.22
CA LEU A 261 -0.60 -3.39 -10.60
C LEU A 261 -0.67 -2.29 -9.52
N THR A 262 -1.82 -2.19 -8.84
CA THR A 262 -2.03 -1.27 -7.71
C THR A 262 -1.09 -1.55 -6.55
N MET A 263 -0.82 -2.83 -6.23
CA MET A 263 0.17 -3.22 -5.21
C MET A 263 1.57 -2.82 -5.63
N VAL A 264 1.94 -3.09 -6.88
CA VAL A 264 3.26 -2.70 -7.42
C VAL A 264 3.47 -1.19 -7.31
N ALA A 265 2.44 -0.41 -7.67
CA ALA A 265 2.45 1.03 -7.53
C ALA A 265 2.61 1.43 -6.04
N GLN A 266 1.87 0.80 -5.12
CA GLN A 266 2.02 1.05 -3.68
C GLN A 266 3.44 0.78 -3.17
N MET A 267 4.04 -0.33 -3.58
CA MET A 267 5.41 -0.69 -3.23
C MET A 267 6.45 0.27 -3.80
N ALA A 268 6.23 0.76 -5.02
CA ALA A 268 7.01 1.87 -5.59
C ALA A 268 6.91 3.11 -4.67
N GLY A 269 5.69 3.48 -4.26
CA GLY A 269 5.45 4.57 -3.32
C GLY A 269 6.27 4.43 -2.03
N HIS A 270 6.29 3.24 -1.42
CA HIS A 270 7.07 2.95 -0.22
C HIS A 270 8.58 3.15 -0.44
N ALA A 271 9.13 2.62 -1.53
CA ALA A 271 10.55 2.82 -1.85
C ALA A 271 10.90 4.29 -2.09
N ARG A 272 9.99 5.07 -2.70
CA ARG A 272 10.18 6.50 -2.98
C ARG A 272 10.30 7.35 -1.73
N LEU A 273 9.66 6.98 -0.62
CA LEU A 273 9.68 7.78 0.61
C LEU A 273 11.10 8.08 1.11
N GLY A 274 12.06 7.18 0.84
CA GLY A 274 13.47 7.38 1.17
C GLY A 274 14.19 8.44 0.31
N ARG A 275 13.56 8.97 -0.75
CA ARG A 275 14.13 9.93 -1.73
C ARG A 275 15.53 9.53 -2.22
N SER A 276 15.77 8.23 -2.27
CA SER A 276 17.04 7.64 -2.69
C SER A 276 16.77 6.68 -3.81
N GLU A 277 17.77 6.50 -4.67
CA GLU A 277 17.74 5.51 -5.74
C GLU A 277 17.30 4.14 -5.19
N SER A 278 16.27 3.55 -5.81
CA SER A 278 15.75 2.24 -5.47
C SER A 278 15.45 1.43 -6.73
N HIS A 279 15.38 0.11 -6.58
CA HIS A 279 15.09 -0.78 -7.69
C HIS A 279 14.06 -1.82 -7.31
N MET A 280 13.15 -2.07 -8.24
CA MET A 280 12.17 -3.13 -8.16
C MET A 280 12.45 -4.15 -9.26
N PHE A 281 12.72 -5.37 -8.82
CA PHE A 281 12.97 -6.52 -9.67
C PHE A 281 11.74 -7.40 -9.66
N PHE A 282 11.07 -7.51 -10.79
CA PHE A 282 10.11 -8.57 -11.05
C PHE A 282 10.91 -9.81 -11.42
N THR A 283 10.59 -10.94 -10.81
CA THR A 283 11.26 -12.21 -11.09
C THR A 283 10.21 -13.26 -11.40
N THR A 284 10.37 -13.98 -12.51
CA THR A 284 9.46 -15.06 -12.86
C THR A 284 10.20 -16.15 -13.60
N SER A 285 9.87 -17.41 -13.35
CA SER A 285 10.33 -18.52 -14.20
C SER A 285 9.36 -18.84 -15.33
N GLU A 286 8.07 -18.72 -15.04
CA GLU A 286 6.99 -18.90 -16.00
C GLU A 286 5.86 -17.95 -15.59
N TRP A 287 5.26 -17.25 -16.55
CA TRP A 287 4.07 -16.49 -16.26
C TRP A 287 2.82 -17.33 -16.52
N ALA A 288 2.32 -17.96 -15.46
CA ALA A 288 0.90 -18.26 -15.42
C ALA A 288 0.20 -16.95 -15.06
N ALA A 289 -0.38 -16.26 -16.05
CA ALA A 289 -1.33 -15.20 -15.73
C ALA A 289 -2.39 -15.84 -14.84
N ALA A 290 -2.43 -15.46 -13.56
CA ALA A 290 -3.65 -15.63 -12.80
C ALA A 290 -4.66 -14.68 -13.48
N MET A 291 -5.34 -15.18 -14.51
CA MET A 291 -6.47 -14.49 -15.10
C MET A 291 -7.42 -14.20 -13.93
N PRO A 292 -7.87 -12.94 -13.75
CA PRO A 292 -8.83 -12.65 -12.70
C PRO A 292 -10.01 -13.61 -12.84
N THR A 293 -10.32 -14.35 -11.78
CA THR A 293 -11.45 -15.29 -11.77
C THR A 293 -12.79 -14.57 -11.75
N SER A 294 -12.79 -13.28 -11.37
CA SER A 294 -13.92 -12.37 -11.47
C SER A 294 -13.98 -11.69 -12.83
N LYS A 295 -15.19 -11.35 -13.29
CA LYS A 295 -15.40 -10.52 -14.49
C LYS A 295 -14.83 -9.09 -14.36
N GLU A 296 -14.44 -8.69 -13.15
CA GLU A 296 -14.02 -7.34 -12.80
C GLU A 296 -12.60 -7.38 -12.22
N ASP A 297 -11.65 -6.79 -12.94
CA ASP A 297 -10.23 -6.69 -12.56
C ASP A 297 -9.96 -5.33 -11.88
N TYR A 298 -10.55 -5.11 -10.70
CA TYR A 298 -10.35 -3.87 -9.93
C TYR A 298 -8.91 -3.69 -9.46
N SER A 299 -8.18 -4.80 -9.38
CA SER A 299 -6.80 -4.88 -8.96
C SER A 299 -5.82 -4.76 -10.15
N LEU A 300 -6.30 -4.66 -11.39
CA LEU A 300 -5.45 -4.51 -12.59
C LEU A 300 -4.37 -5.61 -12.70
N VAL A 301 -4.70 -6.85 -12.36
CA VAL A 301 -3.81 -8.02 -12.47
C VAL A 301 -3.45 -8.28 -13.93
N TYR A 302 -4.43 -8.14 -14.83
CA TYR A 302 -4.19 -8.27 -16.26
C TYR A 302 -3.20 -7.23 -16.78
N GLU A 303 -3.29 -6.00 -16.26
CA GLU A 303 -2.42 -4.90 -16.64
C GLU A 303 -1.00 -5.04 -16.08
N LEU A 304 -0.83 -5.64 -14.90
CA LEU A 304 0.50 -6.07 -14.44
C LEU A 304 1.11 -7.10 -15.41
N GLY A 305 0.30 -8.03 -15.92
CA GLY A 305 0.74 -8.96 -16.96
C GLY A 305 1.30 -8.23 -18.18
N LYS A 306 0.66 -7.16 -18.64
CA LYS A 306 1.19 -6.33 -19.74
C LYS A 306 2.50 -5.64 -19.36
N LEU A 307 2.61 -5.08 -18.14
CA LEU A 307 3.86 -4.50 -17.61
C LEU A 307 5.04 -5.47 -17.63
N VAL A 308 4.77 -6.75 -17.35
CA VAL A 308 5.78 -7.81 -17.36
C VAL A 308 6.17 -8.22 -18.78
N HIS A 309 5.22 -8.37 -19.72
CA HIS A 309 5.46 -9.02 -21.02
C HIS A 309 5.68 -8.08 -22.19
N LYS A 310 5.03 -6.92 -22.20
CA LYS A 310 5.14 -6.01 -23.32
C LYS A 310 6.56 -5.43 -23.36
N LYS A 311 7.14 -5.41 -24.56
CA LYS A 311 8.43 -4.80 -24.85
C LYS A 311 8.30 -3.28 -25.03
N GLU A 312 7.67 -2.61 -24.07
CA GLU A 312 7.56 -1.15 -24.05
C GLU A 312 8.05 -0.62 -22.69
N CYS A 313 8.25 0.70 -22.60
CA CYS A 313 8.68 1.37 -21.38
C CYS A 313 7.78 1.02 -20.18
N LYS A 314 8.34 0.38 -19.14
CA LYS A 314 7.58 -0.04 -17.95
C LYS A 314 7.03 1.13 -17.14
N VAL A 315 7.75 2.25 -17.10
CA VAL A 315 7.30 3.50 -16.45
C VAL A 315 6.07 4.05 -17.17
N LEU A 316 6.09 4.07 -18.50
CA LEU A 316 4.96 4.52 -19.31
C LEU A 316 3.73 3.66 -19.05
N GLN A 317 3.89 2.33 -19.06
CA GLN A 317 2.76 1.44 -18.82
C GLN A 317 2.16 1.63 -17.42
N MET A 318 3.00 1.67 -16.38
CA MET A 318 2.50 1.92 -15.02
C MET A 318 1.77 3.27 -14.93
N ALA A 319 2.35 4.33 -15.49
CA ALA A 319 1.75 5.67 -15.48
C ALA A 319 0.44 5.73 -16.29
N TRP A 320 0.35 5.03 -17.43
CA TRP A 320 -0.86 4.99 -18.25
C TRP A 320 -2.09 4.50 -17.48
N TYR A 321 -1.93 3.43 -16.69
CA TYR A 321 -3.02 2.90 -15.87
C TYR A 321 -3.29 3.70 -14.60
N MET A 322 -2.24 4.27 -13.98
CA MET A 322 -2.36 4.91 -12.66
C MET A 322 -2.67 6.42 -12.74
N ASP A 323 -2.25 7.11 -13.80
CA ASP A 323 -2.35 8.57 -13.93
C ASP A 323 -3.28 9.04 -15.06
N ASN A 324 -3.75 8.12 -15.92
CA ASN A 324 -4.45 8.36 -17.19
C ASN A 324 -3.47 8.65 -18.36
N GLU A 325 -3.92 8.35 -19.59
CA GLU A 325 -3.12 8.49 -20.82
C GLU A 325 -2.54 9.90 -21.01
N ARG A 326 -3.32 10.94 -20.68
CA ARG A 326 -2.89 12.35 -20.85
C ARG A 326 -1.77 12.79 -19.91
N MET A 327 -1.56 12.06 -18.83
CA MET A 327 -0.60 12.39 -17.77
C MET A 327 0.53 11.37 -17.68
N ALA A 328 0.46 10.29 -18.46
CA ALA A 328 1.44 9.22 -18.47
C ALA A 328 2.77 9.71 -19.02
N CYS A 329 3.86 9.38 -18.32
CA CYS A 329 5.21 9.72 -18.73
C CYS A 329 6.04 8.44 -18.94
N ALA A 330 6.86 8.45 -19.98
CA ALA A 330 7.87 7.44 -20.24
C ALA A 330 9.19 7.78 -19.54
N CYS A 331 10.10 6.81 -19.53
CA CYS A 331 11.44 6.97 -18.95
C CYS A 331 12.21 8.17 -19.52
N GLY A 332 11.99 8.52 -20.79
CA GLY A 332 12.70 9.61 -21.47
C GLY A 332 12.09 11.01 -21.24
N ASP A 333 10.89 11.10 -20.68
CA ASP A 333 10.15 12.37 -20.62
C ASP A 333 10.59 13.24 -19.44
N LEU A 334 11.23 12.65 -18.43
CA LEU A 334 11.69 13.34 -17.22
C LEU A 334 13.18 13.08 -17.00
N HIS A 335 13.96 14.16 -16.91
CA HIS A 335 15.42 14.05 -16.80
C HIS A 335 15.89 13.29 -15.54
N SER A 336 15.14 13.40 -14.43
CA SER A 336 15.45 12.70 -13.18
C SER A 336 14.97 11.24 -13.15
N GLN A 337 14.24 10.78 -14.18
CA GLN A 337 13.66 9.45 -14.20
C GLN A 337 14.72 8.38 -14.39
N MET A 338 14.75 7.44 -13.47
CA MET A 338 15.49 6.20 -13.65
C MET A 338 14.87 5.39 -14.80
N LEU A 339 15.71 5.05 -15.77
CA LEU A 339 15.31 4.26 -16.92
C LEU A 339 15.05 2.81 -16.51
N CYS A 340 13.95 2.24 -16.97
CA CYS A 340 13.67 0.81 -16.82
C CYS A 340 14.64 -0.05 -17.65
N ASP A 341 14.66 -1.34 -17.36
CA ASP A 341 15.42 -2.36 -18.09
C ASP A 341 15.25 -2.30 -19.62
N LEU A 342 14.06 -2.03 -20.15
CA LEU A 342 13.85 -1.94 -21.60
C LEU A 342 14.41 -0.66 -22.21
N CYS A 343 14.35 0.46 -21.48
CA CYS A 343 14.88 1.75 -21.94
C CYS A 343 16.40 1.87 -21.72
N LYS A 344 16.97 1.09 -20.80
CA LYS A 344 18.41 1.01 -20.53
C LYS A 344 18.83 -0.43 -20.14
N PRO A 345 18.87 -1.37 -21.10
CA PRO A 345 19.19 -2.78 -20.82
C PRO A 345 20.58 -2.96 -20.25
N ASN A 346 21.53 -2.10 -20.62
CA ASN A 346 22.90 -2.14 -20.10
C ASN A 346 23.09 -1.31 -18.82
N SER A 347 22.00 -1.00 -18.08
CA SER A 347 22.16 -0.35 -16.77
C SER A 347 22.96 -1.27 -15.84
N LYS A 348 23.92 -0.70 -15.09
CA LYS A 348 24.86 -1.49 -14.27
C LYS A 348 24.14 -2.50 -13.36
N ILE A 349 23.03 -2.08 -12.76
CA ILE A 349 22.27 -2.92 -11.83
C ILE A 349 21.46 -4.02 -12.54
N HIS A 350 20.86 -3.71 -13.70
CA HIS A 350 20.10 -4.70 -14.47
C HIS A 350 21.04 -5.74 -15.06
N TYR A 351 22.10 -5.28 -15.72
CA TYR A 351 23.15 -6.14 -16.25
C TYR A 351 23.73 -7.03 -15.17
N PHE A 352 24.04 -6.47 -13.99
CA PHE A 352 24.47 -7.25 -12.84
C PHE A 352 23.44 -8.34 -12.45
N ALA A 353 22.16 -7.99 -12.31
CA ALA A 353 21.12 -8.93 -11.92
C ALA A 353 20.94 -10.08 -12.93
N VAL A 354 21.04 -9.80 -14.23
CA VAL A 354 20.90 -10.80 -15.30
C VAL A 354 22.11 -11.75 -15.34
N ASN A 355 23.34 -11.26 -15.16
CA ASN A 355 24.56 -12.08 -15.27
C ASN A 355 24.89 -12.91 -14.00
N LEU A 356 24.02 -12.86 -12.98
CA LEU A 356 24.13 -13.71 -11.79
C LEU A 356 23.42 -15.06 -11.93
N LEU A 357 22.53 -15.15 -12.90
CA LEU A 357 21.71 -16.31 -13.22
C LEU A 357 22.32 -17.04 -14.42
#